data_AF-A0A2E7SZN0-F1
#
_entry.id   AF-A0A2E7SZN0-F1
#
_cell.length_a   1.000
_cell.length_b   1.000
_cell.length_c   1.000
_cell.angle_alpha   90.00
_cell.angle_beta   90.00
_cell.angle_gamma   90.00
#
_symmetry.space_group_name_H-M   'P 1'
#
loop_
_entity.id
_entity.type
_entity.pdbx_description
1 polymer ?
#
loop_
_entity_poly.entity_id
_entity_poly.type
_entity_poly.pdbx_seq_one_letter_code
_entity_poly.pdbx_strand_id
1 'polypeptide(L)'
;MRRFKTFQGATHAPHWIHTFIAKSVHRGMYAALILLPLSGLIIAALYSQDIKSGPLQDGTLAIHEFSATLSYVMIATHVSAAIYSRVKGEGVWSSMVPILNEDGPTTNPIVEKIIRFEHTIYDKLDDLIFTEKQE
;
A
#
# COMPACT_ATOMS: atom_id res chain seq x y z
N MET A 1 -8.82 6.48 8.50
CA MET A 1 -7.64 7.38 8.51
C MET A 1 -7.97 8.82 8.06
N ARG A 2 -9.02 9.46 8.62
CA ARG A 2 -9.41 10.85 8.27
C ARG A 2 -8.98 11.88 9.32
N ARG A 3 -8.54 11.41 10.51
CA ARG A 3 -8.32 12.23 11.72
C ARG A 3 -6.85 12.54 12.04
N PHE A 4 -5.89 11.77 11.50
CA PHE A 4 -4.46 11.93 11.83
C PHE A 4 -3.65 12.32 10.58
N LYS A 5 -2.77 13.33 10.75
CA LYS A 5 -1.83 13.82 9.73
C LYS A 5 -0.60 12.92 9.58
N THR A 6 -0.35 12.05 10.56
CA THR A 6 0.76 11.10 10.61
C THR A 6 0.23 9.67 10.79
N PHE A 7 1.05 8.66 10.46
CA PHE A 7 0.74 7.28 10.84
C PHE A 7 0.79 7.15 12.37
N GLN A 8 -0.07 6.31 12.95
CA GLN A 8 0.01 6.03 14.38
C GLN A 8 1.42 5.48 14.68
N GLY A 9 2.10 5.99 15.72
CA GLY A 9 3.46 5.59 16.09
C GLY A 9 4.61 6.20 15.27
N ALA A 10 4.33 7.01 14.24
CA ALA A 10 5.40 7.68 13.49
C ALA A 10 6.12 8.74 14.35
N THR A 11 7.44 8.67 14.43
CA THR A 11 8.28 9.64 15.17
C THR A 11 8.44 10.96 14.42
N HIS A 12 8.36 10.94 13.09
CA HIS A 12 8.40 12.11 12.22
C HIS A 12 7.15 12.20 11.34
N ALA A 13 6.74 13.43 10.99
CA ALA A 13 5.63 13.63 10.06
C ALA A 13 6.07 13.24 8.64
N PRO A 14 5.52 12.18 8.04
CA PRO A 14 5.91 11.76 6.70
C PRO A 14 5.42 12.78 5.68
N HIS A 15 6.14 12.89 4.57
CA HIS A 15 5.71 13.70 3.44
C HIS A 15 4.30 13.32 2.97
N TRP A 16 3.54 14.27 2.43
CA TRP A 16 2.18 14.03 1.95
C TRP A 16 2.11 12.92 0.88
N ILE A 17 3.15 12.79 0.05
CA ILE A 17 3.30 11.77 -1.01
C ILE A 17 3.28 10.37 -0.40
N HIS A 18 4.09 10.10 0.64
CA HIS A 18 4.07 8.82 1.34
C HIS A 18 2.70 8.48 1.90
N THR A 19 2.07 9.46 2.54
CA THR A 19 0.74 9.29 3.12
C THR A 19 -0.30 8.98 2.05
N PHE A 20 -0.21 9.63 0.88
CA PHE A 20 -1.06 9.36 -0.27
C PHE A 20 -0.85 7.94 -0.80
N ILE A 21 0.40 7.55 -1.08
CA ILE A 21 0.74 6.23 -1.62
C ILE A 21 0.28 5.13 -0.66
N ALA A 22 0.61 5.23 0.62
CA ALA A 22 0.23 4.23 1.61
C ALA A 22 -1.30 4.12 1.76
N LYS A 23 -2.05 5.24 1.71
CA LYS A 23 -3.52 5.19 1.69
C LYS A 23 -4.06 4.52 0.43
N SER A 24 -3.46 4.80 -0.72
CA SER A 24 -3.85 4.19 -2.00
C SER A 24 -3.59 2.68 -1.99
N VAL A 25 -2.44 2.23 -1.51
CA VAL A 25 -2.11 0.80 -1.34
C VAL A 25 -3.13 0.11 -0.43
N HIS A 26 -3.42 0.66 0.75
CA HIS A 26 -4.40 0.03 1.66
C HIS A 26 -5.81 0.00 1.06
N ARG A 27 -6.25 1.06 0.37
CA ARG A 27 -7.56 1.04 -0.32
C ARG A 27 -7.59 -0.01 -1.43
N GLY A 28 -6.50 -0.13 -2.19
CA GLY A 28 -6.34 -1.16 -3.22
C GLY A 28 -6.40 -2.56 -2.62
N MET A 29 -5.72 -2.80 -1.50
CA MET A 29 -5.81 -4.06 -0.75
C MET A 29 -7.25 -4.36 -0.31
N TYR A 30 -7.95 -3.40 0.29
CA TYR A 30 -9.33 -3.60 0.71
C TYR A 30 -10.24 -3.94 -0.48
N ALA A 31 -10.09 -3.23 -1.60
CA ALA A 31 -10.86 -3.54 -2.81
C ALA A 31 -10.58 -4.96 -3.32
N ALA A 32 -9.30 -5.34 -3.46
CA ALA A 32 -8.92 -6.65 -3.96
C ALA A 32 -9.40 -7.78 -3.03
N LEU A 33 -9.16 -7.65 -1.72
CA LEU A 33 -9.48 -8.69 -0.73
C LEU A 33 -10.98 -8.83 -0.47
N ILE A 34 -11.80 -7.82 -0.78
CA ILE A 34 -13.27 -7.94 -0.79
C ILE A 34 -13.75 -8.57 -2.10
N LEU A 35 -13.15 -8.17 -3.24
CA LEU A 35 -13.58 -8.62 -4.56
C LEU A 35 -13.24 -10.10 -4.80
N LEU A 36 -12.13 -10.60 -4.26
CA LEU A 36 -11.73 -12.01 -4.29
C LEU A 36 -12.82 -12.98 -3.80
N PRO A 37 -13.26 -12.94 -2.53
CA PRO A 37 -14.30 -13.85 -2.03
C PRO A 37 -15.65 -13.61 -2.71
N LEU A 38 -16.01 -12.37 -3.03
CA LEU A 38 -17.28 -12.07 -3.71
C LEU A 38 -17.33 -12.68 -5.11
N SER A 39 -16.30 -12.47 -5.92
CA SER A 39 -16.21 -13.07 -7.26
C SER A 39 -16.12 -14.59 -7.18
N GLY A 40 -15.41 -15.15 -6.19
CA GLY A 40 -15.37 -16.61 -5.96
C GLY A 40 -16.75 -17.19 -5.65
N LEU A 41 -17.56 -16.52 -4.83
CA LEU A 41 -18.94 -16.92 -4.55
C LEU A 41 -19.82 -16.84 -5.80
N ILE A 42 -19.64 -15.81 -6.64
CA ILE A 42 -20.38 -15.69 -7.91
C ILE A 42 -20.01 -16.82 -8.87
N ILE A 43 -18.70 -17.13 -9.01
CA ILE A 43 -18.24 -18.27 -9.82
C ILE A 43 -18.90 -19.57 -9.35
N ALA A 44 -18.91 -19.81 -8.03
CA ALA A 44 -19.54 -20.99 -7.46
C ALA A 44 -21.06 -21.02 -7.72
N ALA A 45 -21.75 -19.89 -7.59
CA ALA A 45 -23.18 -19.77 -7.84
C ALA A 45 -23.54 -20.00 -9.32
N LEU A 46 -22.75 -19.48 -10.27
CA LEU A 46 -22.92 -19.73 -11.70
C LEU A 46 -22.67 -21.20 -12.04
N TYR A 47 -21.61 -21.78 -11.47
CA TYR A 47 -21.30 -23.19 -11.66
C TYR A 47 -22.41 -24.10 -11.14
N SER A 48 -23.06 -23.74 -10.02
CA SER A 48 -24.20 -24.50 -9.47
C SER A 48 -25.45 -24.47 -10.35
N GLN A 49 -25.56 -23.49 -11.25
CA GLN A 49 -26.64 -23.37 -12.24
C GLN A 49 -26.26 -24.02 -13.59
N ASP A 50 -25.19 -24.82 -13.62
CA ASP A 50 -24.61 -25.44 -14.82
C ASP A 50 -24.04 -24.44 -15.86
N ILE A 51 -23.88 -23.16 -15.48
CA ILE A 51 -23.22 -22.13 -16.30
C ILE A 51 -21.71 -22.26 -16.11
N LYS A 52 -21.10 -23.17 -16.87
CA LYS A 52 -19.67 -23.51 -16.75
C LYS A 52 -18.76 -22.72 -17.69
N SER A 53 -19.31 -22.06 -18.69
CA SER A 53 -18.57 -21.32 -19.71
C SER A 53 -19.42 -20.24 -20.35
N GLY A 54 -18.78 -19.25 -20.99
CA GLY A 54 -19.44 -18.18 -21.72
C GLY A 54 -19.28 -16.82 -21.02
N PRO A 55 -19.83 -15.75 -21.61
CA PRO A 55 -19.46 -14.37 -21.25
C PRO A 55 -19.62 -14.03 -19.76
N LEU A 56 -20.64 -14.58 -19.09
CA LEU A 56 -20.88 -14.36 -17.67
C LEU A 56 -19.85 -15.08 -16.78
N GLN A 57 -19.54 -16.33 -17.10
CA GLN A 57 -18.55 -17.12 -16.34
C GLN A 57 -17.15 -16.57 -16.58
N ASP A 58 -16.79 -16.32 -17.84
CA ASP A 58 -15.47 -15.84 -18.25
C ASP A 58 -15.21 -14.44 -17.69
N GLY A 59 -16.23 -13.56 -17.71
CA GLY A 59 -16.14 -12.23 -17.11
C GLY A 59 -15.95 -12.28 -15.60
N THR A 60 -16.67 -13.15 -14.89
CA THR A 60 -16.51 -13.30 -13.43
C THR A 60 -15.15 -13.88 -13.08
N LEU A 61 -14.67 -14.87 -13.84
CA LEU A 61 -13.35 -15.47 -13.68
C LEU A 61 -12.24 -14.43 -13.91
N ALA A 62 -12.35 -13.61 -14.95
CA ALA A 62 -11.40 -12.54 -15.22
C ALA A 62 -11.34 -11.51 -14.08
N ILE A 63 -12.50 -11.12 -13.50
CA ILE A 63 -12.54 -10.24 -12.33
C ILE A 63 -11.85 -10.90 -11.12
N HIS A 64 -12.08 -12.20 -10.91
CA HIS A 64 -11.46 -12.94 -9.81
C HIS A 64 -9.94 -13.03 -9.95
N GLU A 65 -9.46 -13.38 -11.15
CA GLU A 65 -8.04 -13.48 -11.47
C GLU A 65 -7.35 -12.11 -11.37
N PHE A 66 -8.00 -11.05 -11.87
CA PHE A 66 -7.51 -9.68 -11.70
C PHE A 66 -7.41 -9.31 -10.22
N SER A 67 -8.43 -9.65 -9.42
CA SER A 67 -8.43 -9.38 -7.98
C SER A 67 -7.32 -10.14 -7.26
N ALA A 68 -7.09 -11.41 -7.64
CA ALA A 68 -5.99 -12.22 -7.13
C ALA A 68 -4.64 -11.56 -7.43
N THR A 69 -4.40 -11.20 -8.69
CA THR A 69 -3.16 -10.55 -9.13
C THR A 69 -2.94 -9.21 -8.42
N LEU A 70 -3.98 -8.37 -8.36
CA LEU A 70 -3.93 -7.09 -7.65
C LEU A 70 -3.62 -7.28 -6.17
N SER A 71 -4.19 -8.31 -5.53
CA SER A 71 -3.92 -8.61 -4.13
C SER A 71 -2.46 -8.98 -3.89
N TYR A 72 -1.86 -9.82 -4.74
CA TYR A 72 -0.46 -10.22 -4.61
C TYR A 72 0.47 -9.02 -4.71
N VAL A 73 0.27 -8.17 -5.72
CA VAL A 73 1.09 -6.95 -5.92
C VAL A 73 0.94 -5.98 -4.74
N MET A 74 -0.29 -5.76 -4.28
CA MET A 74 -0.56 -4.82 -3.19
C MET A 74 -0.02 -5.32 -1.84
N ILE A 75 -0.17 -6.61 -1.53
CA ILE A 75 0.40 -7.22 -0.32
C ILE A 75 1.93 -7.17 -0.37
N ALA A 76 2.54 -7.55 -1.50
CA ALA A 76 3.99 -7.50 -1.64
C ALA A 76 4.53 -6.08 -1.45
N THR A 77 3.85 -5.08 -2.05
CA THR A 77 4.19 -3.66 -1.89
C THR A 77 4.05 -3.22 -0.44
N HIS A 78 2.95 -3.59 0.22
CA HIS A 78 2.68 -3.25 1.62
C HIS A 78 3.74 -3.83 2.58
N VAL A 79 4.04 -5.12 2.45
CA VAL A 79 5.04 -5.80 3.30
C VAL A 79 6.44 -5.23 3.07
N SER A 80 6.81 -5.00 1.81
CA SER A 80 8.10 -4.39 1.46
C SER A 80 8.24 -2.99 2.06
N ALA A 81 7.19 -2.17 1.98
CA ALA A 81 7.17 -0.84 2.58
C ALA A 81 7.25 -0.90 4.11
N ALA A 82 6.59 -1.87 4.75
CA ALA A 82 6.66 -2.06 6.20
C ALA A 82 8.08 -2.46 6.65
N ILE A 83 8.73 -3.37 5.93
CA ILE A 83 10.12 -3.77 6.19
C ILE A 83 11.05 -2.57 5.99
N TYR A 84 10.86 -1.79 4.92
CA TYR A 84 11.66 -0.59 4.66
C TYR A 84 11.52 0.44 5.77
N SER A 85 10.29 0.72 6.22
CA SER A 85 10.06 1.64 7.35
C SER A 85 10.70 1.14 8.65
N ARG A 86 10.68 -0.19 8.88
CA ARG A 86 11.39 -0.81 10.00
C ARG A 86 12.90 -0.58 9.95
N VAL A 87 13.51 -0.72 8.77
CA VAL A 87 14.95 -0.49 8.58
C VAL A 87 15.32 0.98 8.79
N LYS A 88 14.41 1.92 8.50
CA LYS A 88 14.61 3.35 8.78
C LYS A 88 14.46 3.71 10.26
N GLY A 89 13.64 3.00 11.02
CA GLY A 89 13.40 3.31 12.42
C GLY A 89 12.40 4.46 12.62
N GLU A 90 11.41 4.58 11.73
CA GLU A 90 10.43 5.68 11.73
C GLU A 90 9.24 5.46 12.69
N GLY A 91 9.18 4.31 13.36
CA GLY A 91 8.16 3.95 14.35
C GLY A 91 6.84 3.42 13.76
N VAL A 92 6.69 3.41 12.44
CA VAL A 92 5.47 2.90 11.76
C VAL A 92 5.31 1.40 12.00
N TRP A 93 6.39 0.61 11.99
CA TRP A 93 6.31 -0.83 12.26
C TRP A 93 5.85 -1.11 13.69
N SER A 94 6.45 -0.42 14.67
CA SER A 94 6.14 -0.58 16.10
C SER A 94 4.66 -0.34 16.42
N SER A 95 3.98 0.49 15.60
CA SER A 95 2.53 0.71 15.73
C SER A 95 1.67 -0.48 15.27
N MET A 96 2.18 -1.28 14.34
CA MET A 96 1.45 -2.37 13.69
C MET A 96 1.86 -3.74 14.26
N VAL A 97 3.09 -3.88 14.76
CA VAL A 97 3.65 -5.10 15.35
C VAL A 97 4.32 -4.74 16.69
N PRO A 98 3.53 -4.55 17.77
CA PRO A 98 4.03 -4.01 19.05
C PRO A 98 4.91 -4.99 19.84
N ILE A 99 5.05 -6.23 19.37
CA ILE A 99 5.90 -7.27 19.96
C ILE A 99 7.34 -7.16 19.44
N LEU A 100 7.53 -6.60 18.24
CA LEU A 100 8.83 -6.47 17.57
C LEU A 100 9.14 -4.99 17.32
N ASN A 101 9.22 -4.22 18.41
CA ASN A 101 9.47 -2.79 18.33
C ASN A 101 10.85 -2.49 17.74
N GLU A 102 10.94 -1.33 17.10
CA GLU A 102 12.18 -0.71 16.65
C GLU A 102 12.87 -0.02 17.84
N ASP A 103 14.20 -0.16 17.97
CA ASP A 103 14.98 0.45 19.04
C ASP A 103 15.30 1.95 18.81
N GLY A 104 14.81 2.53 17.70
CA GLY A 104 14.98 3.94 17.33
C GLY A 104 15.45 4.14 15.89
N PRO A 105 15.80 5.39 15.50
CA PRO A 105 16.30 5.71 14.17
C PRO A 105 17.57 4.95 13.84
N THR A 106 17.68 4.45 12.61
CA THR A 106 18.86 3.72 12.16
C THR A 106 20.11 4.61 12.16
N THR A 107 21.21 4.07 12.69
CA THR A 107 22.54 4.71 12.68
C THR A 107 23.41 4.24 11.50
N ASN A 108 22.85 3.45 10.59
CA ASN A 108 23.59 2.92 9.46
C ASN A 108 23.83 4.02 8.40
N PRO A 109 25.09 4.34 8.05
CA PRO A 109 25.41 5.45 7.14
C PRO A 109 24.86 5.27 5.74
N ILE A 110 24.63 4.02 5.30
CA ILE A 110 24.04 3.71 3.99
C ILE A 110 22.57 4.11 3.98
N VAL A 111 21.82 3.74 5.02
CA VAL A 111 20.38 4.01 5.09
C VAL A 111 20.11 5.50 5.25
N GLU A 112 20.92 6.22 6.04
CA GLU A 112 20.83 7.69 6.14
C GLU A 112 21.04 8.39 4.79
N LYS A 113 21.99 7.90 3.97
CA LYS A 113 22.25 8.48 2.64
C LYS A 113 21.04 8.29 1.72
N ILE A 114 20.38 7.13 1.79
CA ILE A 114 19.16 6.84 1.03
C ILE A 114 18.02 7.77 1.50
N ILE A 115 17.82 7.91 2.81
CA ILE A 115 16.80 8.82 3.38
C ILE A 115 17.02 10.26 2.91
N ARG A 116 18.26 10.78 2.99
CA ARG A 116 18.57 12.15 2.52
C ARG A 116 18.28 12.33 1.03
N PHE A 117 18.62 11.34 0.22
CA PHE A 117 18.34 11.36 -1.22
C PHE A 117 16.84 11.35 -1.51
N GLU A 118 16.09 10.51 -0.81
CA GLU A 118 14.63 10.41 -0.90
C GLU A 118 13.94 11.73 -0.53
N HIS A 119 14.33 12.38 0.57
CA HIS A 119 13.85 13.73 0.91
C HIS A 119 14.13 14.75 -0.19
N THR A 120 15.35 14.75 -0.75
CA THR A 120 15.73 15.66 -1.85
C THR A 120 14.85 15.46 -3.08
N ILE A 121 14.43 14.21 -3.37
CA ILE A 121 13.51 13.93 -4.48
C ILE A 121 12.12 14.48 -4.18
N TYR A 122 11.61 14.28 -2.95
CA TYR A 122 10.29 14.78 -2.60
C TYR A 122 10.21 16.30 -2.61
N ASP A 123 11.23 16.98 -2.10
CA ASP A 123 11.31 18.44 -2.12
C ASP A 123 11.27 18.96 -3.57
N LYS A 124 12.00 18.30 -4.50
CA LYS A 124 11.97 18.65 -5.93
C LYS A 124 10.61 18.41 -6.59
N LEU A 125 9.90 17.34 -6.21
CA LEU A 125 8.57 17.06 -6.74
C LEU A 125 7.55 18.08 -6.23
N ASP A 126 7.67 18.50 -4.97
CA ASP A 126 6.86 19.59 -4.44
C ASP A 126 7.14 20.89 -5.18
N ASP A 127 8.40 21.30 -5.33
CA ASP A 127 8.75 22.52 -6.07
C ASP A 127 8.22 22.52 -7.50
N LEU A 128 8.24 21.37 -8.19
CA LEU A 128 7.71 21.24 -9.55
C LEU A 128 6.18 21.39 -9.59
N ILE A 129 5.47 20.69 -8.69
CA ILE A 129 4.00 20.72 -8.62
C ILE A 129 3.50 22.10 -8.15
N PHE A 130 4.21 22.76 -7.24
CA PHE A 130 3.88 24.10 -6.77
C PHE A 130 4.17 25.17 -7.83
N THR A 131 5.22 24.99 -8.63
CA THR A 131 5.55 25.87 -9.78
C THR A 131 4.51 25.74 -10.90
N GLU A 132 4.08 24.52 -11.24
CA GLU A 132 3.03 24.27 -12.25
C GLU A 132 1.67 24.88 -11.87
N LYS A 133 1.43 25.11 -10.57
CA LYS A 133 0.18 25.70 -10.06
C LYS A 133 0.17 27.23 -10.05
N GLN A 134 1.28 27.89 -10.40
CA GLN A 134 1.42 29.35 -10.42
C GLN A 134 1.52 29.96 -11.84
N GLU A 135 1.56 29.15 -12.89
CA GLU A 135 1.35 29.58 -14.30
C GLU A 135 -0.11 29.38 -14.73
#